data_AF-A0A3D4FWN7-F1
#
_entry.id   AF-A0A3D4FWN7-F1
#
_cell.length_a   1.000
_cell.length_b   1.000
_cell.length_c   1.000
_cell.angle_alpha   90.00
_cell.angle_beta   90.00
_cell.angle_gamma   90.00
#
_symmetry.space_group_name_H-M   'P 1'
#
loop_
_entity.id
_entity.type
_entity.pdbx_description
1 polymer ?
#
loop_
_entity_poly.entity_id
_entity_poly.type
_entity_poly.pdbx_seq_one_letter_code
_entity_poly.pdbx_strand_id
1 'polypeptide(L)'
;MDCRCQREPAKIGDVATGSTAQMRCALCGAKDVSEPGVEAKYCHDCWEKKIAVEEIVAREFSLKRYIRAHSAEKYLVYHSTLKRPCGQTIVVDDGYDLFLTLVLYPSFAWEKSAYHLEGDPDSRAFSEILVDVVAAEIIEPWGGGKWHLEVFRSSESEPEDWNGEM
;
A
#
# COMPACT_ATOMS: atom_id res chain seq x y z
N MET A 1 -48.73 19.24 64.14
CA MET A 1 -47.31 19.24 64.56
C MET A 1 -46.65 18.14 63.77
N ASP A 2 -46.02 18.53 62.67
CA ASP A 2 -45.71 17.68 61.52
C ASP A 2 -44.41 16.87 61.65
N CYS A 3 -44.49 15.60 61.26
CA CYS A 3 -43.35 14.72 61.00
C CYS A 3 -42.50 15.25 59.84
N ARG A 4 -41.27 15.69 60.11
CA ARG A 4 -40.26 15.97 59.08
C ARG A 4 -39.30 14.80 58.94
N CYS A 5 -39.38 14.13 57.79
CA CYS A 5 -38.40 13.16 57.31
C CYS A 5 -37.03 13.84 57.11
N GLN A 6 -35.98 13.30 57.73
CA GLN A 6 -34.60 13.61 57.39
C GLN A 6 -34.21 12.82 56.13
N ARG A 7 -33.72 13.50 55.09
CA ARG A 7 -33.03 12.87 53.95
C ARG A 7 -31.59 13.37 53.95
N GLU A 8 -30.65 12.45 54.11
CA GLU A 8 -29.21 12.69 53.88
C GLU A 8 -28.94 12.80 52.36
N PRO A 9 -28.01 13.66 51.92
CA PRO A 9 -27.61 13.70 50.52
C PRO A 9 -26.70 12.52 50.18
N ALA A 10 -27.11 11.76 49.16
CA ALA A 10 -26.34 10.68 48.58
C ALA A 10 -25.03 11.23 47.97
N LYS A 11 -23.90 10.65 48.39
CA LYS A 11 -22.62 10.80 47.70
C LYS A 11 -22.71 10.09 46.35
N ILE A 12 -22.84 10.85 45.27
CA ILE A 12 -22.67 10.32 43.92
C ILE A 12 -21.18 10.06 43.75
N GLY A 13 -20.83 8.78 43.72
CA GLY A 13 -19.47 8.29 43.59
C GLY A 13 -18.83 8.74 42.28
N ASP A 14 -17.51 8.89 42.36
CA ASP A 14 -16.63 9.17 41.24
C ASP A 14 -16.94 8.25 40.06
N VAL A 15 -17.24 8.87 38.92
CA VAL A 15 -17.25 8.20 37.63
C VAL A 15 -15.81 7.74 37.39
N ALA A 16 -15.59 6.44 37.55
CA ALA A 16 -14.40 5.79 37.03
C ALA A 16 -14.39 6.03 35.51
N THR A 17 -13.58 7.00 35.09
CA THR A 17 -13.20 7.16 33.70
C THR A 17 -12.54 5.85 33.28
N GLY A 18 -13.25 5.07 32.47
CA GLY A 18 -12.67 3.92 31.80
C GLY A 18 -11.41 4.39 31.09
N SER A 19 -10.27 3.89 31.56
CA SER A 19 -8.99 4.05 30.90
C SER A 19 -9.13 3.49 29.49
N THR A 20 -9.40 4.34 28.49
CA THR A 20 -9.00 4.07 27.13
C THR A 20 -7.50 3.94 27.19
N ALA A 21 -7.00 2.70 27.22
CA ALA A 21 -5.58 2.43 27.13
C ALA A 21 -5.09 3.14 25.86
N GLN A 22 -4.38 4.25 26.04
CA GLN A 22 -3.77 4.96 24.92
C GLN A 22 -2.87 3.96 24.22
N MET A 23 -3.26 3.57 23.01
CA MET A 23 -2.43 2.67 22.21
C MET A 23 -1.10 3.39 21.94
N ARG A 24 -0.01 2.73 22.30
CA ARG A 24 1.34 3.19 22.00
C ARG A 24 1.68 2.80 20.57
N CYS A 25 2.49 3.64 19.91
CA CYS A 25 3.01 3.38 18.58
C CYS A 25 3.68 1.99 18.53
N ALA A 26 3.26 1.16 17.57
CA ALA A 26 3.80 -0.19 17.41
C ALA A 26 5.29 -0.19 17.04
N LEU A 27 5.78 0.87 16.39
CA LEU A 27 7.17 0.97 15.96
C LEU A 27 8.11 1.44 17.07
N CYS A 28 7.81 2.57 17.73
CA CYS A 28 8.72 3.15 18.72
C CYS A 28 8.33 2.85 20.18
N GLY A 29 7.10 2.40 20.45
CA GLY A 29 6.58 2.16 21.80
C GLY A 29 6.44 3.40 22.70
N ALA A 30 6.97 4.55 22.29
CA ALA A 30 7.11 5.73 23.15
C ALA A 30 5.92 6.71 23.02
N LYS A 31 5.54 7.05 21.79
CA LYS A 31 4.49 8.04 21.50
C LYS A 31 3.13 7.37 21.35
N ASP A 32 2.07 8.14 21.55
CA ASP A 32 0.71 7.69 21.30
C ASP A 32 0.44 7.61 19.79
N VAL A 33 -0.46 6.71 19.40
CA VAL A 33 -0.90 6.57 18.01
C VAL A 33 -1.62 7.85 17.55
N SER A 34 -1.26 8.36 16.38
CA SER A 34 -1.82 9.60 15.84
C SER A 34 -2.22 9.53 14.36
N GLU A 35 -1.65 8.59 13.59
CA GLU A 35 -1.88 8.53 12.14
C GLU A 35 -3.03 7.61 11.76
N PRO A 36 -3.92 8.04 10.83
CA PRO A 36 -5.26 7.51 10.75
C PRO A 36 -5.38 6.23 9.91
N GLY A 37 -6.33 5.41 10.36
CA GLY A 37 -6.89 4.24 9.70
C GLY A 37 -7.89 3.58 10.66
N VAL A 38 -8.68 2.60 10.17
CA VAL A 38 -9.53 1.77 11.05
C VAL A 38 -8.65 0.98 12.05
N GLU A 39 -7.38 0.78 11.71
CA GLU A 39 -6.34 0.16 12.54
C GLU A 39 -5.12 1.08 12.73
N ALA A 40 -5.32 2.27 13.27
CA ALA A 40 -4.21 3.18 13.55
C ALA A 40 -3.18 2.51 14.49
N LYS A 41 -1.92 2.40 14.04
CA LYS A 41 -0.83 1.68 14.75
C LYS A 41 0.42 2.53 15.01
N TYR A 42 0.57 3.68 14.35
CA TYR A 42 1.80 4.47 14.35
C TYR A 42 1.59 5.87 14.94
N CYS A 43 2.64 6.43 15.54
CA CYS A 43 2.72 7.87 15.74
C CYS A 43 3.17 8.56 14.44
N HIS A 44 2.89 9.86 14.33
CA HIS A 44 3.21 10.70 13.16
C HIS A 44 4.62 10.49 12.63
N ASP A 45 5.64 10.68 13.46
CA ASP A 45 7.03 10.57 13.03
C ASP A 45 7.41 9.18 12.50
N CYS A 46 6.86 8.11 13.10
CA CYS A 46 7.14 6.74 12.67
C CYS A 46 6.43 6.41 11.36
N TRP A 47 5.24 6.95 11.16
CA TRP A 47 4.49 6.83 9.93
C TRP A 47 5.18 7.57 8.78
N GLU A 48 5.52 8.84 8.97
CA GLU A 48 6.27 9.64 7.98
C GLU A 48 7.59 8.95 7.62
N LYS A 49 8.30 8.40 8.61
CA LYS A 49 9.51 7.61 8.35
C LYS A 49 9.22 6.38 7.49
N LYS A 50 8.14 5.65 7.77
CA LYS A 50 7.75 4.46 7.00
C LYS A 50 7.41 4.84 5.56
N ILE A 51 6.58 5.85 5.35
CA ILE A 51 6.23 6.37 4.01
C ILE A 51 7.47 6.82 3.26
N ALA A 52 8.38 7.57 3.90
CA ALA A 52 9.62 8.00 3.25
C ALA A 52 10.51 6.82 2.81
N VAL A 53 10.55 5.72 3.58
CA VAL A 53 11.27 4.50 3.19
C VAL A 53 10.57 3.80 2.03
N GLU A 54 9.24 3.67 2.08
CA GLU A 54 8.46 3.08 0.99
C GLU A 54 8.61 3.87 -0.31
N GLU A 55 8.62 5.20 -0.26
CA GLU A 55 8.88 6.05 -1.43
C GLU A 55 10.26 5.84 -2.03
N ILE A 56 11.29 5.63 -1.20
CA ILE A 56 12.64 5.34 -1.71
C ILE A 56 12.62 4.02 -2.48
N VAL A 57 11.98 2.99 -1.94
CA VAL A 57 11.87 1.69 -2.61
C VAL A 57 11.01 1.78 -3.88
N ALA A 58 9.91 2.55 -3.86
CA ALA A 58 9.08 2.79 -5.03
C ALA A 58 9.89 3.38 -6.20
N ARG A 59 10.82 4.31 -5.91
CA ARG A 59 11.72 4.91 -6.92
C ARG A 59 12.76 3.93 -7.49
N GLU A 60 12.94 2.76 -6.89
CA GLU A 60 13.77 1.70 -7.47
C GLU A 60 13.08 0.99 -8.64
N PHE A 61 11.75 1.15 -8.77
CA PHE A 61 11.01 0.70 -9.93
C PHE A 61 10.95 1.75 -11.04
N SER A 62 10.86 1.28 -12.28
CA SER A 62 10.61 2.12 -13.45
C SER A 62 9.69 1.40 -14.41
N LEU A 63 8.58 2.04 -14.77
CA LEU A 63 7.64 1.50 -15.76
C LEU A 63 7.91 2.12 -17.14
N LYS A 64 8.37 1.30 -18.09
CA LYS A 64 8.64 1.74 -19.45
C LYS A 64 7.55 1.29 -20.39
N ARG A 65 6.86 2.25 -21.01
CA ARG A 65 5.84 1.97 -22.02
C ARG A 65 6.50 1.34 -23.25
N TYR A 66 6.03 0.17 -23.63
CA TYR A 66 6.49 -0.62 -24.78
C TYR A 66 5.52 -0.52 -25.97
N ILE A 67 4.21 -0.56 -25.72
CA ILE A 67 3.17 -0.40 -26.76
C ILE A 67 2.20 0.71 -26.33
N ARG A 68 1.76 1.51 -27.30
CA ARG A 68 0.69 2.49 -27.16
C ARG A 68 -0.31 2.35 -28.30
N ALA A 69 -1.53 1.99 -27.95
CA ALA A 69 -2.72 2.07 -28.80
C ALA A 69 -3.68 3.12 -28.24
N HIS A 70 -4.79 3.37 -28.94
CA HIS A 70 -5.80 4.33 -28.50
C HIS A 70 -6.44 3.92 -27.16
N SER A 71 -6.74 2.63 -26.99
CA SER A 71 -7.45 2.08 -25.82
C SER A 71 -6.65 1.00 -25.08
N ALA A 72 -5.35 0.91 -25.34
CA ALA A 72 -4.50 -0.07 -24.66
C ALA A 72 -3.04 0.40 -24.61
N GLU A 73 -2.37 0.07 -23.51
CA GLU A 73 -0.94 0.28 -23.33
C GLU A 73 -0.29 -0.96 -22.74
N LYS A 74 0.98 -1.19 -23.10
CA LYS A 74 1.81 -2.21 -22.47
C LYS A 74 3.03 -1.55 -21.86
N TYR A 75 3.32 -1.88 -20.62
CA TYR A 75 4.49 -1.44 -19.87
C TYR A 75 5.37 -2.63 -19.51
N LEU A 76 6.67 -2.42 -19.50
CA LEU A 76 7.65 -3.32 -18.90
C LEU A 76 8.08 -2.74 -17.55
N VAL A 77 8.07 -3.59 -16.53
CA VAL A 77 8.48 -3.24 -15.17
C VAL A 77 9.97 -3.52 -15.03
N TYR A 78 10.74 -2.51 -14.63
CA TYR A 78 12.15 -2.63 -14.29
C TYR A 78 12.36 -2.37 -12.81
N HIS A 79 13.34 -3.06 -12.24
CA HIS A 79 13.86 -2.76 -10.91
C HIS A 79 15.35 -2.41 -11.03
N SER A 80 15.84 -1.46 -10.23
CA SER A 80 17.21 -0.92 -10.28
C SER A 80 18.32 -1.99 -10.18
N THR A 81 18.03 -3.11 -9.53
CA THR A 81 18.97 -4.23 -9.33
C THR A 81 19.05 -5.20 -10.52
N LEU A 82 18.17 -5.07 -11.51
CA LEU A 82 18.09 -5.96 -12.67
C LEU A 82 18.25 -5.18 -13.98
N LYS A 83 18.98 -5.78 -14.93
CA LYS A 83 19.14 -5.20 -16.28
C LYS A 83 17.97 -5.50 -17.22
N ARG A 84 17.27 -6.61 -16.96
CA ARG A 84 16.11 -7.07 -17.71
C ARG A 84 14.82 -6.73 -16.97
N PRO A 85 13.68 -6.60 -17.66
CA PRO A 85 12.41 -6.40 -16.99
C PRO A 85 12.09 -7.55 -16.05
N CYS A 86 11.50 -7.23 -14.91
CA CYS A 86 11.06 -8.20 -13.90
C CYS A 86 9.54 -8.44 -13.95
N GLY A 87 8.81 -7.71 -14.78
CA GLY A 87 7.39 -7.90 -15.00
C GLY A 87 6.87 -7.07 -16.16
N GLN A 88 5.56 -7.09 -16.35
CA GLN A 88 4.87 -6.27 -17.35
C GLN A 88 3.46 -5.92 -16.86
N THR A 89 2.96 -4.77 -17.30
CA THR A 89 1.57 -4.35 -17.06
C THR A 89 0.91 -4.10 -18.39
N ILE A 90 -0.24 -4.73 -18.63
CA ILE A 90 -1.10 -4.43 -19.78
C ILE A 90 -2.28 -3.63 -19.25
N VAL A 91 -2.60 -2.54 -19.92
CA VAL A 91 -3.73 -1.66 -19.63
C VAL A 91 -4.69 -1.73 -20.80
N VAL A 92 -5.97 -1.91 -20.52
CA VAL A 92 -7.06 -1.87 -21.48
C VAL A 92 -8.11 -0.90 -20.95
N ASP A 93 -8.47 0.07 -21.77
CA ASP A 93 -9.57 1.01 -21.54
C ASP A 93 -10.77 0.54 -22.36
N ASP A 94 -11.88 0.21 -21.70
CA ASP A 94 -13.13 -0.18 -22.37
C ASP A 94 -14.05 1.02 -22.68
N GLY A 95 -13.62 2.23 -22.32
CA GLY A 95 -14.38 3.48 -22.43
C GLY A 95 -15.10 3.89 -21.15
N TYR A 96 -15.09 3.05 -20.11
CA TYR A 96 -15.69 3.32 -18.80
C TYR A 96 -14.72 3.06 -17.65
N ASP A 97 -14.11 1.87 -17.61
CA ASP A 97 -13.23 1.38 -16.56
C ASP A 97 -11.85 0.99 -17.15
N LEU A 98 -10.80 1.10 -16.33
CA LEU A 98 -9.46 0.62 -16.68
C LEU A 98 -9.24 -0.81 -16.19
N PHE A 99 -8.87 -1.70 -17.08
CA PHE A 99 -8.48 -3.06 -16.76
C PHE A 99 -6.97 -3.21 -16.88
N LEU A 100 -6.33 -3.58 -15.78
CA LEU A 100 -4.90 -3.76 -15.69
C LEU A 100 -4.57 -5.22 -15.38
N THR A 101 -3.64 -5.77 -16.13
CA THR A 101 -3.05 -7.08 -15.87
C THR A 101 -1.57 -6.89 -15.58
N LEU A 102 -1.17 -7.06 -14.32
CA LEU A 102 0.23 -7.04 -13.88
C LEU A 102 0.76 -8.48 -13.81
N VAL A 103 1.77 -8.79 -14.61
CA VAL A 103 2.44 -10.08 -14.63
C VAL A 103 3.83 -9.93 -14.02
N LEU A 104 4.06 -10.64 -12.92
CA LEU A 104 5.31 -10.67 -12.17
C LEU A 104 6.16 -11.87 -12.62
N TYR A 105 7.36 -11.62 -13.12
CA TYR A 105 8.29 -12.66 -13.56
C TYR A 105 9.06 -13.25 -12.38
N PRO A 106 9.46 -14.54 -12.44
CA PRO A 106 10.18 -15.20 -11.35
C PRO A 106 11.63 -14.70 -11.18
N SER A 107 12.10 -13.83 -12.06
CA SER A 107 13.44 -13.24 -12.03
C SER A 107 13.65 -12.24 -10.88
N PHE A 108 12.57 -11.84 -10.19
CA PHE A 108 12.63 -10.91 -9.06
C PHE A 108 11.90 -11.47 -7.83
N ALA A 109 12.40 -11.12 -6.65
CA ALA A 109 11.94 -11.70 -5.39
C ALA A 109 10.74 -10.92 -4.81
N TRP A 110 9.61 -10.96 -5.52
CA TRP A 110 8.40 -10.16 -5.24
C TRP A 110 7.86 -10.25 -3.81
N GLU A 111 8.01 -11.42 -3.18
CA GLU A 111 7.50 -11.71 -1.83
C GLU A 111 8.43 -11.27 -0.71
N LYS A 112 9.65 -10.85 -1.04
CA LYS A 112 10.56 -10.35 -0.01
C LYS A 112 10.06 -9.01 0.48
N SER A 113 10.26 -8.79 1.77
CA SER A 113 10.07 -7.48 2.38
C SER A 113 10.87 -6.44 1.61
N ALA A 114 10.19 -5.37 1.21
CA ALA A 114 10.73 -4.35 0.32
C ALA A 114 11.75 -3.46 1.04
N TYR A 115 11.62 -3.34 2.35
CA TYR A 115 12.51 -2.58 3.22
C TYR A 115 12.59 -3.23 4.61
N HIS A 116 13.62 -2.88 5.38
CA HIS A 116 13.71 -3.31 6.78
C HIS A 116 13.59 -2.10 7.70
N LEU A 117 12.51 -2.07 8.48
CA LEU A 117 12.30 -1.11 9.55
C LEU A 117 12.12 -1.92 10.84
N GLU A 118 13.11 -1.86 11.74
CA GLU A 118 13.12 -2.66 12.96
C GLU A 118 11.87 -2.40 13.81
N GLY A 119 11.14 -3.47 14.15
CA GLY A 119 9.90 -3.40 14.92
C GLY A 119 8.65 -3.05 14.11
N ASP A 120 8.73 -2.90 12.78
CA ASP A 120 7.55 -2.64 11.93
C ASP A 120 6.66 -3.89 11.84
N PRO A 121 5.42 -3.88 12.36
CA PRO A 121 4.53 -5.02 12.30
C PRO A 121 3.94 -5.24 10.89
N ASP A 122 3.88 -4.21 10.05
CA ASP A 122 3.20 -4.25 8.75
C ASP A 122 4.19 -4.00 7.60
N SER A 123 5.34 -4.68 7.59
CA SER A 123 6.30 -4.54 6.48
C SER A 123 5.68 -5.01 5.17
N ARG A 124 5.81 -4.24 4.09
CA ARG A 124 5.25 -4.57 2.78
C ARG A 124 6.24 -5.31 1.89
N ALA A 125 5.74 -6.21 1.05
CA ALA A 125 6.51 -6.90 0.02
C ALA A 125 6.70 -6.01 -1.22
N PHE A 126 7.68 -6.32 -2.06
CA PHE A 126 7.93 -5.56 -3.29
C PHE A 126 6.73 -5.53 -4.24
N SER A 127 5.95 -6.61 -4.31
CA SER A 127 4.72 -6.64 -5.13
C SER A 127 3.68 -5.63 -4.66
N GLU A 128 3.59 -5.38 -3.35
CA GLU A 128 2.64 -4.42 -2.78
C GLU A 128 3.07 -2.99 -3.07
N ILE A 129 4.37 -2.68 -2.96
CA ILE A 129 4.91 -1.37 -3.34
C ILE A 129 4.71 -1.12 -4.84
N LEU A 130 4.90 -2.14 -5.68
CA LEU A 130 4.70 -2.01 -7.12
C LEU A 130 3.25 -1.65 -7.50
N VAL A 131 2.25 -2.09 -6.73
CA VAL A 131 0.85 -1.70 -6.97
C VAL A 131 0.69 -0.18 -6.85
N ASP A 132 1.34 0.44 -5.86
CA ASP A 132 1.30 1.89 -5.69
C ASP A 132 2.03 2.61 -6.83
N VAL A 133 3.15 2.05 -7.30
CA VAL A 133 3.87 2.58 -8.47
C VAL A 133 2.98 2.49 -9.72
N VAL A 134 2.26 1.39 -9.93
CA VAL A 134 1.30 1.26 -11.04
C VAL A 134 0.15 2.26 -10.90
N ALA A 135 -0.35 2.47 -9.69
CA ALA A 135 -1.39 3.46 -9.44
C ALA A 135 -0.93 4.88 -9.84
N ALA A 136 0.24 5.29 -9.35
CA ALA A 136 0.79 6.62 -9.60
C ALA A 136 1.26 6.82 -11.05
N GLU A 137 1.95 5.84 -11.65
CA GLU A 137 2.59 6.02 -12.97
C GLU A 137 1.71 5.62 -14.15
N ILE A 138 0.65 4.84 -13.93
CA ILE A 138 -0.24 4.37 -14.99
C ILE A 138 -1.67 4.84 -14.75
N ILE A 139 -2.29 4.47 -13.62
CA ILE A 139 -3.73 4.69 -13.41
C ILE A 139 -4.05 6.19 -13.32
N GLU A 140 -3.27 6.96 -12.57
CA GLU A 140 -3.45 8.41 -12.43
C GLU A 140 -3.34 9.16 -13.78
N PRO A 141 -2.29 8.94 -14.62
CA PRO A 141 -2.23 9.51 -15.96
C PRO A 141 -3.38 9.16 -16.90
N TRP A 142 -4.02 8.00 -16.70
CA TRP A 142 -5.24 7.61 -17.43
C TRP A 142 -6.52 8.29 -16.88
N GLY A 143 -6.40 9.11 -15.83
CA GLY A 143 -7.48 9.90 -15.25
C GLY A 143 -7.95 9.42 -13.87
N GLY A 144 -7.39 8.34 -13.33
CA GLY A 144 -7.68 7.89 -11.97
C GLY A 144 -9.13 7.44 -11.73
N GLY A 145 -9.83 7.05 -12.80
CA GLY A 145 -11.22 6.58 -12.74
C GLY A 145 -11.37 5.22 -12.04
N LYS A 146 -12.46 4.52 -12.27
CA LYS A 146 -12.60 3.15 -11.78
C LYS A 146 -11.60 2.24 -12.50
N TRP A 147 -10.98 1.34 -11.75
CA TRP A 147 -10.00 0.42 -12.28
C TRP A 147 -10.05 -0.93 -11.58
N HIS A 148 -9.58 -1.94 -12.30
CA HIS A 148 -9.43 -3.30 -11.85
C HIS A 148 -8.00 -3.76 -12.13
N LEU A 149 -7.29 -4.23 -11.11
CA LEU A 149 -5.94 -4.77 -11.26
C LEU A 149 -5.93 -6.25 -10.91
N GLU A 150 -5.54 -7.07 -11.87
CA GLU A 150 -5.26 -8.48 -11.66
C GLU A 150 -3.74 -8.69 -11.64
N VAL A 151 -3.25 -9.39 -10.61
CA VAL A 151 -1.83 -9.67 -10.44
C VAL A 151 -1.58 -11.16 -10.64
N PHE A 152 -0.74 -11.50 -11.62
CA PHE A 152 -0.37 -12.86 -11.96
C PHE A 152 1.12 -13.10 -11.70
N ARG A 153 1.46 -14.30 -11.25
CA ARG A 153 2.85 -14.77 -11.26
C ARG A 153 3.07 -15.66 -12.48
N SER A 154 4.07 -15.31 -13.26
CA SER A 154 4.50 -16.16 -14.37
C SER A 154 5.40 -17.27 -13.86
N SER A 155 5.27 -18.48 -14.43
CA SER A 155 6.29 -19.52 -14.34
C SER A 155 7.41 -19.36 -15.36
N GLU A 156 7.19 -18.53 -16.38
CA GLU A 156 8.12 -18.24 -17.47
C GLU A 156 8.82 -16.91 -17.24
N SER A 157 10.12 -16.86 -17.51
CA SER A 157 10.92 -15.63 -17.45
C SER A 157 10.90 -14.93 -18.80
N GLU A 158 10.28 -13.74 -18.88
CA GLU A 158 10.23 -12.85 -20.06
C GLU A 158 9.67 -13.53 -21.35
N PRO A 159 8.72 -12.93 -22.09
CA PRO A 159 8.44 -13.45 -23.44
C PRO A 159 9.73 -13.34 -24.26
N GLU A 160 10.18 -14.45 -24.86
CA GLU A 160 11.34 -14.47 -25.78
C GLU A 160 11.19 -13.31 -26.79
N ASP A 161 12.31 -12.63 -27.10
CA ASP A 161 12.35 -11.54 -28.07
C ASP A 161 11.54 -11.95 -29.31
N TRP A 162 10.32 -11.43 -29.45
CA TRP A 162 9.49 -11.75 -30.59
C TRP A 162 10.21 -11.17 -31.82
N ASN A 163 10.81 -12.07 -32.59
CA ASN A 163 11.64 -11.80 -33.76
C ASN A 163 10.84 -11.34 -34.99
N GLY A 164 9.54 -11.05 -34.84
CA GLY A 164 8.76 -10.41 -35.88
C GLY A 164 8.36 -11.32 -37.04
N GLU A 165 8.55 -12.64 -36.96
CA GLU A 165 8.10 -13.55 -38.02
C GLU A 165 6.59 -13.78 -37.90
N MET A 166 5.87 -13.32 -38.92
CA MET A 166 4.45 -13.58 -39.20
C MET A 166 4.35 -14.67 -40.27
#